data_AF-A0A958IXL5-F1
#
_entry.id   AF-A0A958IXL5-F1
#
_cell.length_a   1.000
_cell.length_b   1.000
_cell.length_c   1.000
_cell.angle_alpha   90.00
_cell.angle_beta   90.00
_cell.angle_gamma   90.00
#
_symmetry.space_group_name_H-M   'P 1'
#
loop_
_entity.id
_entity.type
_entity.pdbx_description
1 polymer ?
#
loop_
_entity_poly.entity_id
_entity_poly.type
_entity_poly.pdbx_seq_one_letter_code
_entity_poly.pdbx_strand_id
1 'polypeptide(L)'
;SIIAAVSSAAKTVRSAGGFTSTSTAPVLIGQIQVVDVEHPSHAKKALLQNTEEIINLANSMHPNMVARGGGAMGIEVNIHPNASYRGDMLIVHLLVDTRDAMGANLVNSMCEGVASLVEKITNGNVFLRILSNLTDRALVRTECTIPTKMLAGKGYSGEDVRDGIILANEFAVIDPYRATTHNKGIMNGIDAVALATGNDWRAIESAAHAYASRGTAYAALTRWY
;
A
#
# COMPACT_ATOMS: atom_id res chain seq x y z
N SER A 1 -7.01 -27.70 -2.03
CA SER A 1 -6.80 -27.28 -3.43
C SER A 1 -5.80 -26.14 -3.58
N ILE A 2 -5.77 -25.13 -2.69
CA ILE A 2 -4.90 -23.93 -2.80
C ILE A 2 -3.42 -24.29 -3.03
N ILE A 3 -2.81 -25.08 -2.14
CA ILE A 3 -1.39 -25.45 -2.24
C ILE A 3 -1.07 -26.21 -3.54
N ALA A 4 -1.96 -27.11 -3.96
CA ALA A 4 -1.80 -27.85 -5.21
C ALA A 4 -1.87 -26.92 -6.44
N ALA A 5 -2.79 -25.94 -6.44
CA ALA A 5 -2.92 -24.96 -7.51
C ALA A 5 -1.68 -24.06 -7.61
N VAL A 6 -1.22 -23.51 -6.48
CA VAL A 6 0.00 -22.69 -6.42
C VAL A 6 1.22 -23.48 -6.90
N SER A 7 1.38 -24.72 -6.44
CA SER A 7 2.49 -25.58 -6.83
C SER A 7 2.47 -25.92 -8.33
N SER A 8 1.29 -26.20 -8.88
CA SER A 8 1.13 -26.47 -10.32
C SER A 8 1.45 -25.23 -11.15
N ALA A 9 0.91 -24.06 -10.79
CA ALA A 9 1.17 -22.81 -11.48
C ALA A 9 2.66 -22.44 -11.42
N ALA A 10 3.28 -22.55 -10.23
CA ALA A 10 4.70 -22.28 -10.04
C ALA A 10 5.59 -23.22 -10.87
N LYS A 11 5.22 -24.50 -11.02
CA LYS A 11 5.95 -25.43 -11.88
C LYS A 11 5.91 -25.01 -13.35
N THR A 12 4.74 -24.60 -13.86
CA THR A 12 4.59 -24.10 -15.23
C THR A 12 5.42 -22.83 -15.43
N VAL A 13 5.27 -21.84 -14.54
CA VAL A 13 5.99 -20.57 -14.62
C VAL A 13 7.51 -20.77 -14.50
N ARG A 14 7.98 -21.63 -13.59
CA ARG A 14 9.40 -21.99 -13.46
C ARG A 14 9.96 -22.55 -14.75
N SER A 15 9.20 -23.41 -15.41
CA SER A 15 9.61 -24.02 -16.68
C SER A 15 9.61 -23.00 -17.84
N ALA A 16 8.92 -21.87 -17.67
CA ALA A 16 8.86 -20.76 -18.62
C ALA A 16 9.89 -19.63 -18.33
N GLY A 17 10.74 -19.78 -17.31
CA GLY A 17 11.76 -18.78 -16.94
C GLY A 17 11.61 -18.21 -15.52
N GLY A 18 10.52 -18.55 -14.83
CA GLY A 18 10.26 -18.09 -13.46
C GLY A 18 9.52 -16.76 -13.41
N PHE A 19 9.47 -16.19 -12.20
CA PHE A 19 8.93 -14.86 -11.95
C PHE A 19 10.07 -13.86 -11.85
N THR A 20 9.85 -12.65 -12.36
CA THR A 20 10.69 -11.48 -12.09
C THR A 20 9.94 -10.56 -11.15
N SER A 21 10.59 -10.12 -10.07
CA SER A 21 9.99 -9.22 -9.08
C SER A 21 10.84 -7.98 -8.86
N THR A 22 10.19 -6.84 -8.70
CA THR A 22 10.80 -5.57 -8.32
C THR A 22 9.98 -4.93 -7.20
N SER A 23 10.62 -4.15 -6.33
CA SER A 23 9.95 -3.43 -5.26
C SER A 23 10.38 -1.98 -5.20
N THR A 24 9.49 -1.11 -4.76
CA THR A 24 9.86 0.26 -4.35
C THR A 24 10.55 0.23 -2.98
N ALA A 25 11.01 1.39 -2.52
CA ALA A 25 11.45 1.55 -1.14
C ALA A 25 10.27 1.27 -0.17
N PRO A 26 10.51 0.72 1.03
CA PRO A 26 9.48 0.39 2.02
C PRO A 26 9.02 1.65 2.76
N VAL A 27 8.43 2.58 2.02
CA VAL A 27 7.93 3.85 2.55
C VAL A 27 6.47 3.68 2.97
N LEU A 28 6.20 3.95 4.25
CA LEU A 28 4.86 3.97 4.83
C LEU A 28 4.41 5.40 5.11
N ILE A 29 3.09 5.57 5.21
CA ILE A 29 2.45 6.83 5.53
C ILE A 29 1.94 6.78 6.97
N GLY A 30 2.43 7.69 7.81
CA GLY A 30 1.78 8.06 9.07
C GLY A 30 0.85 9.24 8.85
N GLN A 31 -0.35 9.24 9.42
CA GLN A 31 -1.31 10.33 9.30
C GLN A 31 -1.48 11.05 10.63
N ILE A 32 -1.37 12.38 10.59
CA ILE A 32 -1.64 13.28 11.70
C ILE A 32 -2.82 14.16 11.29
N GLN A 33 -3.93 13.97 11.97
CA GLN A 33 -5.17 14.71 11.73
C GLN A 33 -5.16 16.00 12.54
N VAL A 34 -5.31 17.14 11.86
CA VAL A 34 -5.41 18.47 12.45
C VAL A 34 -6.77 19.07 12.10
N VAL A 35 -7.47 19.56 13.12
CA VAL A 35 -8.78 20.22 13.00
C VAL A 35 -8.76 21.59 13.69
N ASP A 36 -9.87 22.33 13.55
CA ASP A 36 -10.05 23.66 14.14
C ASP A 36 -8.96 24.66 13.67
N VAL A 37 -8.52 24.52 12.42
CA VAL A 37 -7.50 25.38 11.79
C VAL A 37 -8.20 26.54 11.08
N GLU A 38 -8.02 27.77 11.58
CA GLU A 38 -8.67 28.98 11.04
C GLU A 38 -8.27 29.26 9.58
N HIS A 39 -7.00 29.02 9.22
CA HIS A 39 -6.45 29.26 7.88
C HIS A 39 -5.70 28.04 7.33
N PRO A 40 -6.40 27.00 6.84
CA PRO A 40 -5.78 25.73 6.43
C PRO A 40 -4.69 25.87 5.37
N SER A 41 -4.87 26.78 4.41
CA SER A 41 -3.86 27.04 3.36
C SER A 41 -2.57 27.64 3.92
N HIS A 42 -2.67 28.54 4.91
CA HIS A 42 -1.50 29.09 5.59
C HIS A 42 -0.81 28.04 6.46
N ALA A 43 -1.59 27.26 7.21
CA ALA A 43 -1.08 26.15 8.01
C ALA A 43 -0.35 25.10 7.16
N LYS A 44 -0.91 24.72 6.00
CA LYS A 44 -0.25 23.84 5.03
C LYS A 44 1.09 24.41 4.56
N LYS A 45 1.14 25.70 4.20
CA LYS A 45 2.39 26.34 3.77
C LYS A 45 3.42 26.36 4.91
N ALA A 46 2.99 26.68 6.13
CA ALA A 46 3.86 26.72 7.30
C ALA A 46 4.43 25.34 7.64
N LEU A 47 3.62 24.28 7.58
CA LEU A 47 4.09 22.91 7.76
C LEU A 47 5.14 22.53 6.72
N LEU A 48 4.88 22.80 5.44
CA LEU A 48 5.83 22.51 4.37
C LEU A 48 7.13 23.31 4.53
N GLN A 49 7.08 24.54 5.01
CA GLN A 49 8.27 25.35 5.31
C GLN A 49 9.09 24.81 6.50
N ASN A 50 8.46 24.11 7.45
CA ASN A 50 9.11 23.51 8.61
C ASN A 50 9.31 21.99 8.46
N THR A 51 9.32 21.48 7.23
CA THR A 51 9.47 20.04 6.94
C THR A 51 10.71 19.43 7.60
N GLU A 52 11.86 20.12 7.53
CA GLU A 52 13.11 19.62 8.12
C GLU A 52 13.02 19.51 9.65
N GLU A 53 12.41 20.49 10.32
CA GLU A 53 12.22 20.47 11.78
C GLU A 53 11.33 19.29 12.19
N ILE A 54 10.24 19.06 11.45
CA ILE A 54 9.32 17.95 11.70
C ILE A 54 10.02 16.60 11.49
N ILE A 55 10.78 16.44 10.40
CA ILE A 55 11.55 15.23 10.11
C ILE A 55 12.60 14.97 11.20
N ASN A 56 13.36 16.00 11.58
CA ASN A 56 14.41 15.88 12.59
C ASN A 56 13.82 15.47 13.95
N LEU A 57 12.68 16.07 14.33
CA LEU A 57 11.97 15.69 15.54
C LEU A 57 11.51 14.23 15.46
N ALA A 58 10.80 13.82 14.41
CA ALA A 58 10.38 12.42 14.21
C ALA A 58 11.54 11.42 14.30
N ASN A 59 12.65 11.73 13.63
CA ASN A 59 13.83 10.88 13.59
C ASN A 59 14.58 10.80 14.93
N SER A 60 14.53 11.86 15.75
CA SER A 60 15.15 11.87 17.09
C SER A 60 14.55 10.81 18.03
N MET A 61 13.31 10.39 17.80
CA MET A 61 12.62 9.36 18.60
C MET A 61 13.10 7.95 18.26
N HIS A 62 13.67 7.75 17.06
CA HIS A 62 14.09 6.44 16.56
C HIS A 62 15.50 6.47 15.94
N PRO A 63 16.54 6.82 16.73
CA PRO A 63 17.92 6.95 16.23
C PRO A 63 18.47 5.66 15.63
N ASN A 64 18.04 4.49 16.14
CA ASN A 64 18.44 3.20 15.58
C ASN A 64 17.87 2.94 14.17
N MET A 65 16.69 3.48 13.85
CA MET A 65 16.13 3.35 12.49
C MET A 65 16.91 4.23 11.52
N VAL A 66 17.24 5.45 11.95
CA VAL A 66 18.09 6.39 11.18
C VAL A 66 19.47 5.78 10.94
N ALA A 67 20.08 5.16 11.95
CA ALA A 67 21.38 4.49 11.83
C ALA A 67 21.38 3.32 10.82
N ARG A 68 20.21 2.71 10.56
CA ARG A 68 20.01 1.67 9.53
C ARG A 68 19.67 2.25 8.15
N GLY A 69 19.69 3.57 8.00
CA GLY A 69 19.39 4.28 6.77
C GLY A 69 17.90 4.47 6.48
N GLY A 70 17.02 4.16 7.44
CA GLY A 70 15.58 4.45 7.35
C GLY A 70 15.20 5.75 8.04
N GLY A 71 13.93 5.87 8.44
CA GLY A 71 13.39 7.00 9.19
C GLY A 71 12.44 7.88 8.38
N ALA A 72 11.96 8.96 8.99
CA ALA A 72 11.16 9.97 8.33
C ALA A 72 11.98 10.65 7.22
N MET A 73 11.37 10.75 6.03
CA MET A 73 11.99 11.25 4.81
C MET A 73 11.36 12.55 4.30
N GLY A 74 10.12 12.84 4.70
CA GLY A 74 9.32 13.87 4.09
C GLY A 74 7.95 14.00 4.74
N ILE A 75 7.26 15.09 4.42
CA ILE A 75 5.83 15.23 4.71
C ILE A 75 5.06 15.58 3.44
N GLU A 76 3.80 15.15 3.38
CA GLU A 76 2.80 15.67 2.45
C GLU A 76 1.65 16.26 3.28
N VAL A 77 0.98 17.30 2.78
CA VAL A 77 -0.11 17.94 3.52
C VAL A 77 -1.34 18.09 2.64
N ASN A 78 -2.44 17.48 3.06
CA ASN A 78 -3.71 17.47 2.35
C ASN A 78 -4.75 18.28 3.14
N ILE A 79 -5.55 19.06 2.43
CA ILE A 79 -6.69 19.78 3.01
C ILE A 79 -7.94 19.15 2.43
N HIS A 80 -8.81 18.68 3.32
CA HIS A 80 -10.12 18.16 2.98
C HIS A 80 -11.18 19.20 3.38
N PRO A 81 -11.67 20.01 2.43
CA PRO A 81 -12.59 21.10 2.73
C PRO A 81 -13.96 20.56 3.13
N ASN A 82 -14.59 21.19 4.14
CA ASN A 82 -15.90 20.79 4.68
C ASN A 82 -16.02 19.28 5.00
N ALA A 83 -14.91 18.65 5.38
CA ALA A 83 -14.87 17.21 5.62
C ALA A 83 -15.52 16.78 6.95
N SER A 84 -15.92 17.74 7.79
CA SER A 84 -16.56 17.49 9.08
C SER A 84 -17.54 18.59 9.47
N TYR A 85 -18.34 18.33 10.51
CA TYR A 85 -19.15 19.37 11.15
C TYR A 85 -18.31 20.50 11.78
N ARG A 86 -17.00 20.32 11.92
CA ARG A 86 -16.03 21.33 12.38
C ARG A 86 -15.37 22.09 11.23
N GLY A 87 -15.82 21.89 10.00
CA GLY A 87 -15.23 22.48 8.80
C GLY A 87 -14.09 21.65 8.22
N ASP A 88 -13.07 22.35 7.74
CA ASP A 88 -11.92 21.79 7.02
C ASP A 88 -11.06 20.88 7.92
N MET A 89 -10.52 19.82 7.31
CA MET A 89 -9.60 18.91 7.98
C MET A 89 -8.27 18.92 7.26
N LEU A 90 -7.19 19.19 8.00
CA LEU A 90 -5.84 19.16 7.48
C LEU A 90 -5.17 17.86 7.91
N ILE A 91 -4.70 17.07 6.95
CA ILE A 91 -4.06 15.79 7.17
C ILE A 91 -2.60 15.89 6.76
N VAL A 92 -1.69 15.73 7.73
CA VAL A 92 -0.26 15.64 7.49
C VAL A 92 0.11 14.17 7.33
N HIS A 93 0.68 13.83 6.18
CA HIS A 93 1.32 12.54 5.97
C HIS A 93 2.79 12.66 6.34
N LEU A 94 3.27 11.84 7.27
CA LEU A 94 4.69 11.61 7.51
C LEU A 94 5.13 10.40 6.68
N LEU A 95 6.08 10.61 5.77
CA LEU A 95 6.63 9.54 4.92
C LEU A 95 7.82 8.90 5.65
N VAL A 96 7.72 7.62 5.98
CA VAL A 96 8.72 6.92 6.80
C VAL A 96 9.22 5.69 6.07
N ASP A 97 10.54 5.60 5.87
CA ASP A 97 11.19 4.37 5.43
C ASP A 97 11.42 3.45 6.63
N THR A 98 10.75 2.29 6.60
CA THR A 98 10.73 1.36 7.75
C THR A 98 11.72 0.21 7.62
N ARG A 99 12.54 0.20 6.55
CA ARG A 99 13.51 -0.87 6.26
C ARG A 99 12.81 -2.23 6.32
N ASP A 100 13.34 -3.15 7.12
CA ASP A 100 12.83 -4.52 7.24
C ASP A 100 11.65 -4.67 8.22
N ALA A 101 11.22 -3.58 8.86
CA ALA A 101 10.10 -3.62 9.78
C ALA A 101 8.78 -3.35 9.05
N MET A 102 7.72 -4.04 9.46
CA MET A 102 6.34 -3.68 9.08
C MET A 102 6.02 -2.23 9.47
N GLY A 103 6.62 -1.70 10.54
CA GLY A 103 6.69 -0.26 10.77
C GLY A 103 5.48 0.41 11.44
N ALA A 104 4.39 -0.29 11.74
CA ALA A 104 3.20 0.30 12.36
C ALA A 104 3.50 1.06 13.67
N ASN A 105 4.11 0.40 14.66
CA ASN A 105 4.46 1.02 15.93
C ASN A 105 5.46 2.18 15.76
N LEU A 106 6.44 2.00 14.87
CA LEU A 106 7.46 3.02 14.56
C LEU A 106 6.80 4.30 14.02
N VAL A 107 5.94 4.15 13.02
CA VAL A 107 5.25 5.28 12.36
C VAL A 107 4.32 5.97 13.35
N ASN A 108 3.56 5.21 14.14
CA ASN A 108 2.67 5.78 15.16
C ASN A 108 3.43 6.60 16.19
N SER A 109 4.53 6.06 16.73
CA SER A 109 5.37 6.78 17.70
C SER A 109 5.97 8.07 17.11
N MET A 110 6.40 8.05 15.83
CA MET A 110 6.83 9.28 15.16
C MET A 110 5.69 10.29 15.03
N CYS A 111 4.50 9.86 14.62
CA CYS A 111 3.32 10.74 14.53
C CYS A 111 2.93 11.31 15.89
N GLU A 112 2.99 10.51 16.96
CA GLU A 112 2.71 10.94 18.32
C GLU A 112 3.69 12.02 18.77
N GLY A 113 4.99 11.82 18.57
CA GLY A 113 5.95 12.77 19.08
C GLY A 113 6.09 14.07 18.28
N VAL A 114 5.69 14.11 16.99
CA VAL A 114 5.64 15.38 16.24
C VAL A 114 4.34 16.17 16.45
N ALA A 115 3.34 15.59 17.12
CA ALA A 115 2.00 16.15 17.23
C ALA A 115 2.00 17.58 17.81
N SER A 116 2.70 17.82 18.92
CA SER A 116 2.73 19.14 19.56
C SER A 116 3.43 20.21 18.70
N LEU A 117 4.42 19.81 17.89
CA LEU A 117 5.05 20.73 16.93
C LEU A 117 4.07 21.07 15.81
N VAL A 118 3.34 20.09 15.29
CA VAL A 118 2.29 20.30 14.29
C VAL A 118 1.22 21.26 14.82
N GLU A 119 0.70 21.05 16.04
CA GLU A 119 -0.29 21.95 16.67
C GLU A 119 0.22 23.38 16.78
N LYS A 120 1.47 23.55 17.21
CA LYS A 120 2.12 24.87 17.32
C LYS A 120 2.23 25.57 15.96
N ILE A 121 2.60 24.84 14.90
CA ILE A 121 2.74 25.41 13.56
C ILE A 121 1.38 25.80 12.99
N THR A 122 0.35 24.98 13.21
CA THR A 122 -0.97 25.18 12.59
C THR A 122 -1.92 26.03 13.41
N ASN A 123 -1.64 26.23 14.70
CA ASN A 123 -2.58 26.77 15.69
C ASN A 123 -3.93 26.02 15.67
N GLY A 124 -3.85 24.69 15.57
CA GLY A 124 -5.01 23.79 15.50
C GLY A 124 -4.85 22.62 16.46
N ASN A 125 -5.84 21.73 16.50
CA ASN A 125 -5.89 20.60 17.42
C ASN A 125 -5.56 19.27 16.71
N VAL A 126 -4.61 18.50 17.22
CA VAL A 126 -4.28 17.17 16.70
C VAL A 126 -5.14 16.09 17.37
N PHE A 127 -5.77 15.24 16.55
CA PHE A 127 -6.60 14.12 17.02
C PHE A 127 -5.98 12.74 16.75
N LEU A 128 -6.05 12.24 15.52
CA LEU A 128 -5.46 10.95 15.16
C LEU A 128 -3.98 11.08 14.78
N ARG A 129 -3.18 10.10 15.22
CA ARG A 129 -1.75 9.92 14.96
C ARG A 129 -1.51 8.44 14.67
N ILE A 130 -1.73 8.05 13.42
CA ILE A 130 -1.92 6.63 13.09
C ILE A 130 -1.39 6.34 11.69
N LEU A 131 -0.77 5.18 11.49
CA LEU A 131 -0.40 4.72 10.15
C LEU A 131 -1.62 4.59 9.23
N SER A 132 -1.39 4.77 7.94
CA SER A 132 -2.30 4.31 6.88
C SER A 132 -1.94 2.90 6.45
N ASN A 133 -2.92 2.00 6.44
CA ASN A 133 -2.75 0.67 5.83
C ASN A 133 -2.88 0.69 4.30
N LEU A 134 -3.26 1.81 3.69
CA LEU A 134 -3.09 1.98 2.24
C LEU A 134 -1.60 2.26 1.97
N THR A 135 -0.82 1.19 1.82
CA THR A 135 0.65 1.24 1.63
C THR A 135 1.05 1.42 0.16
N ASP A 136 0.46 2.41 -0.51
CA ASP A 136 0.63 2.63 -1.96
C ASP A 136 2.01 3.14 -2.39
N ARG A 137 2.91 3.43 -1.43
CA ARG A 137 4.32 3.78 -1.65
C ARG A 137 5.29 2.60 -1.47
N ALA A 138 4.83 1.48 -0.91
CA ALA A 138 5.59 0.25 -0.70
C ALA A 138 5.05 -0.86 -1.61
N LEU A 139 5.22 -0.70 -2.92
CA LEU A 139 4.68 -1.60 -3.94
C LEU A 139 5.69 -2.65 -4.36
N VAL A 140 5.21 -3.89 -4.47
CA VAL A 140 5.92 -4.99 -5.14
C VAL A 140 5.21 -5.29 -6.45
N ARG A 141 5.99 -5.45 -7.53
CA ARG A 141 5.52 -5.86 -8.84
C ARG A 141 6.17 -7.18 -9.20
N THR A 142 5.36 -8.12 -9.66
CA THR A 142 5.80 -9.44 -10.10
C THR A 142 5.21 -9.74 -11.46
N GLU A 143 6.04 -10.26 -12.36
CA GLU A 143 5.67 -10.63 -13.72
C GLU A 143 6.18 -12.03 -14.07
N CYS A 144 5.52 -12.66 -15.04
CA CYS A 144 5.98 -13.88 -15.68
C CYS A 144 5.51 -13.90 -17.14
N THR A 145 6.19 -14.68 -17.98
CA THR A 145 5.78 -14.91 -19.37
C THR A 145 5.69 -16.41 -19.59
N ILE A 146 4.54 -16.88 -20.06
CA ILE A 146 4.32 -18.31 -20.31
C ILE A 146 4.12 -18.50 -21.82
N PRO A 147 5.04 -19.20 -22.52
CA PRO A 147 4.82 -19.57 -23.92
C PRO A 147 3.53 -20.39 -24.10
N THR A 148 2.72 -20.07 -25.10
CA THR A 148 1.40 -20.73 -25.33
C THR A 148 1.51 -22.25 -25.41
N LYS A 149 2.58 -22.78 -26.03
CA LYS A 149 2.88 -24.23 -26.07
C LYS A 149 2.89 -24.93 -24.69
N MET A 150 3.08 -24.19 -23.61
CA MET A 150 3.09 -24.70 -22.22
C MET A 150 1.72 -24.62 -21.52
N LEU A 151 0.74 -23.97 -22.16
CA LEU A 151 -0.65 -23.85 -21.68
C LEU A 151 -1.58 -24.91 -22.27
N ALA A 152 -1.20 -25.51 -23.41
CA ALA A 152 -2.01 -26.51 -24.09
C ALA A 152 -2.32 -27.72 -23.18
N GLY A 153 -3.57 -28.19 -23.21
CA GLY A 153 -4.00 -29.31 -22.38
C GLY A 153 -5.52 -29.50 -22.38
N LYS A 154 -5.96 -30.68 -21.94
CA LYS A 154 -7.38 -31.03 -21.80
C LYS A 154 -8.22 -30.80 -23.09
N GLY A 155 -7.60 -30.95 -24.26
CA GLY A 155 -8.24 -30.76 -25.55
C GLY A 155 -8.24 -29.33 -26.10
N TYR A 156 -7.63 -28.37 -25.40
CA TYR A 156 -7.50 -26.98 -25.84
C TYR A 156 -6.08 -26.68 -26.34
N SER A 157 -5.96 -25.85 -27.37
CA SER A 157 -4.66 -25.31 -27.80
C SER A 157 -4.10 -24.34 -26.75
N GLY A 158 -2.81 -24.05 -26.84
CA GLY A 158 -2.18 -23.09 -25.95
C GLY A 158 -2.74 -21.67 -26.09
N GLU A 159 -3.07 -21.32 -27.33
CA GLU A 159 -3.68 -20.07 -27.75
C GLU A 159 -5.10 -19.94 -27.19
N ASP A 160 -5.93 -20.99 -27.27
CA ASP A 160 -7.27 -20.99 -26.68
C ASP A 160 -7.23 -20.74 -25.16
N VAL A 161 -6.26 -21.37 -24.47
CA VAL A 161 -6.09 -21.20 -23.02
C VAL A 161 -5.58 -19.80 -22.70
N ARG A 162 -4.64 -19.25 -23.48
CA ARG A 162 -4.17 -17.86 -23.34
C ARG A 162 -5.35 -16.89 -23.47
N ASP A 163 -6.11 -17.00 -24.56
CA ASP A 163 -7.22 -16.09 -24.85
C ASP A 163 -8.30 -16.19 -23.77
N GLY A 164 -8.57 -17.39 -23.25
CA GLY A 164 -9.45 -17.59 -22.10
C GLY A 164 -8.96 -16.93 -20.82
N ILE A 165 -7.65 -16.95 -20.53
CA ILE A 165 -7.05 -16.27 -19.36
C ILE A 165 -7.16 -14.75 -19.50
N ILE A 166 -6.86 -14.21 -20.68
CA ILE A 166 -6.97 -12.77 -20.98
C ILE A 166 -8.43 -12.33 -20.81
N LEU A 167 -9.37 -13.02 -21.46
CA LEU A 167 -10.80 -12.72 -21.38
C LEU A 167 -11.33 -12.80 -19.93
N ALA A 168 -10.87 -13.79 -19.15
CA ALA A 168 -11.24 -13.90 -17.74
C ALA A 168 -10.68 -12.73 -16.90
N ASN A 169 -9.50 -12.21 -17.23
CA ASN A 169 -8.95 -11.02 -16.59
C ASN A 169 -9.71 -9.75 -16.99
N GLU A 170 -10.05 -9.59 -18.27
CA GLU A 170 -10.89 -8.49 -18.76
C GLU A 170 -12.24 -8.45 -18.02
N PHE A 171 -12.88 -9.61 -17.84
CA PHE A 171 -14.10 -9.71 -17.03
C PHE A 171 -13.88 -9.23 -15.58
N ALA A 172 -12.76 -9.62 -14.95
CA ALA A 172 -12.42 -9.18 -13.60
C ALA A 172 -12.00 -7.69 -13.52
N VAL A 173 -11.67 -7.05 -14.64
CA VAL A 173 -11.37 -5.61 -14.69
C VAL A 173 -12.66 -4.79 -14.77
N ILE A 174 -13.69 -5.28 -15.49
CA ILE A 174 -14.92 -4.52 -15.74
C ILE A 174 -16.04 -4.76 -14.74
N ASP A 175 -16.07 -5.91 -14.04
CA ASP A 175 -17.14 -6.27 -13.10
C ASP A 175 -16.62 -6.44 -11.66
N PRO A 176 -17.00 -5.57 -10.70
CA PRO A 176 -16.61 -5.69 -9.29
C PRO A 176 -16.97 -7.03 -8.63
N TYR A 177 -18.06 -7.68 -9.05
CA TYR A 177 -18.45 -8.99 -8.50
C TYR A 177 -17.41 -10.06 -8.88
N ARG A 178 -16.96 -10.04 -10.14
CA ARG A 178 -15.88 -10.92 -10.59
C ARG A 178 -14.54 -10.51 -10.00
N ALA A 179 -14.22 -9.22 -9.98
CA ALA A 179 -12.99 -8.69 -9.39
C ALA A 179 -12.81 -9.14 -7.93
N THR A 180 -13.89 -9.14 -7.15
CA THR A 180 -13.87 -9.58 -5.75
C THR A 180 -13.41 -11.03 -5.65
N THR A 181 -13.99 -11.91 -6.47
CA THR A 181 -13.63 -13.33 -6.50
C THR A 181 -12.23 -13.56 -7.06
N HIS A 182 -11.83 -12.77 -8.07
CA HIS A 182 -10.49 -12.79 -8.66
C HIS A 182 -9.42 -12.45 -7.62
N ASN A 183 -9.57 -11.32 -6.93
CA ASN A 183 -8.63 -10.85 -5.93
C ASN A 183 -8.59 -11.79 -4.72
N LYS A 184 -9.74 -12.31 -4.26
CA LYS A 184 -9.78 -13.37 -3.24
C LYS A 184 -8.93 -14.58 -3.62
N GLY A 185 -8.94 -14.96 -4.91
CA GLY A 185 -8.08 -16.01 -5.46
C GLY A 185 -6.59 -15.77 -5.23
N ILE A 186 -6.14 -14.52 -5.42
CA ILE A 186 -4.76 -14.08 -5.17
C ILE A 186 -4.44 -14.15 -3.68
N MET A 187 -5.33 -13.61 -2.84
CA MET A 187 -5.11 -13.52 -1.39
C MET A 187 -5.03 -14.89 -0.71
N ASN A 188 -5.70 -15.93 -1.24
CA ASN A 188 -5.51 -17.31 -0.77
C ASN A 188 -4.05 -17.75 -0.69
N GLY A 189 -3.20 -17.29 -1.62
CA GLY A 189 -1.78 -17.61 -1.65
C GLY A 189 -0.96 -16.66 -0.77
N ILE A 190 -1.24 -15.36 -0.86
CA ILE A 190 -0.51 -14.32 -0.12
C ILE A 190 -0.71 -14.49 1.38
N ASP A 191 -1.95 -14.64 1.84
CA ASP A 191 -2.27 -14.75 3.26
C ASP A 191 -1.67 -16.00 3.89
N ALA A 192 -1.62 -17.11 3.15
CA ALA A 192 -0.99 -18.33 3.62
C ALA A 192 0.50 -18.12 3.92
N VAL A 193 1.21 -17.34 3.09
CA VAL A 193 2.61 -16.99 3.33
C VAL A 193 2.74 -15.97 4.46
N ALA A 194 1.84 -14.98 4.53
CA ALA A 194 1.83 -14.00 5.62
C ALA A 194 1.64 -14.68 6.98
N LEU A 195 0.66 -15.58 7.07
CA LEU A 195 0.43 -16.46 8.22
C LEU A 195 1.66 -17.26 8.60
N ALA A 196 2.26 -17.97 7.64
CA ALA A 196 3.43 -18.82 7.87
C ALA A 196 4.66 -18.04 8.33
N THR A 197 4.76 -16.76 7.98
CA THR A 197 5.88 -15.88 8.32
C THR A 197 5.60 -14.96 9.51
N GLY A 198 4.43 -15.10 10.16
CA GLY A 198 4.04 -14.28 11.30
C GLY A 198 3.74 -12.81 10.95
N ASN A 199 3.47 -12.51 9.69
CA ASN A 199 3.06 -11.17 9.24
C ASN A 199 1.57 -10.91 9.47
N ASP A 200 1.21 -9.64 9.61
CA ASP A 200 -0.20 -9.23 9.73
C ASP A 200 -0.91 -9.31 8.37
N TRP A 201 -1.64 -10.41 8.13
CA TRP A 201 -2.40 -10.57 6.89
C TRP A 201 -3.53 -9.55 6.74
N ARG A 202 -4.07 -8.98 7.85
CA ARG A 202 -5.16 -8.00 7.77
C ARG A 202 -4.66 -6.68 7.19
N ALA A 203 -3.44 -6.29 7.54
CA ALA A 203 -2.79 -5.13 6.94
C ALA A 203 -2.61 -5.35 5.43
N ILE A 204 -2.12 -6.51 5.01
CA ILE A 204 -1.93 -6.86 3.59
C ILE A 204 -3.27 -6.88 2.85
N GLU A 205 -4.31 -7.52 3.40
CA GLU A 205 -5.66 -7.58 2.82
C GLU A 205 -6.26 -6.17 2.64
N SER A 206 -6.21 -5.35 3.69
CA SER A 206 -6.74 -3.98 3.64
C SER A 206 -6.03 -3.13 2.59
N ALA A 207 -4.70 -3.25 2.48
CA ALA A 207 -3.90 -2.55 1.48
C ALA A 207 -4.27 -3.02 0.07
N ALA A 208 -4.31 -4.35 -0.16
CA ALA A 208 -4.58 -4.93 -1.46
C ALA A 208 -5.97 -4.54 -1.98
N HIS A 209 -7.00 -4.66 -1.14
CA HIS A 209 -8.38 -4.34 -1.53
C HIS A 209 -8.64 -2.83 -1.67
N ALA A 210 -8.01 -1.98 -0.85
CA ALA A 210 -8.06 -0.53 -1.05
C ALA A 210 -7.35 -0.12 -2.35
N TYR A 211 -6.17 -0.70 -2.62
CA TYR A 211 -5.41 -0.43 -3.85
C TYR A 211 -6.16 -0.89 -5.11
N ALA A 212 -6.92 -1.99 -5.02
CA ALA A 212 -7.81 -2.46 -6.09
C ALA A 212 -8.92 -1.45 -6.45
N SER A 213 -9.25 -0.53 -5.55
CA SER A 213 -10.28 0.51 -5.72
C SER A 213 -9.73 1.90 -6.04
N ARG A 214 -8.42 2.05 -6.26
CA ARG A 214 -7.79 3.37 -6.46
C ARG A 214 -8.22 4.11 -7.73
N GLY A 215 -8.89 3.42 -8.66
CA GLY A 215 -9.43 3.98 -9.88
C GLY A 215 -10.87 4.45 -9.72
N THR A 216 -11.66 4.33 -10.77
CA THR A 216 -13.09 4.67 -10.76
C THR A 216 -13.97 3.58 -10.16
N ALA A 217 -13.48 2.33 -10.10
CA ALA A 217 -14.18 1.19 -9.54
C ALA A 217 -13.19 0.15 -8.98
N TYR A 218 -13.70 -0.74 -8.14
CA TYR A 218 -12.97 -1.91 -7.66
C TYR A 218 -12.70 -2.88 -8.82
N ALA A 219 -11.43 -3.22 -9.08
CA ALA A 219 -11.01 -4.02 -10.24
C ALA A 219 -9.95 -5.08 -9.89
N ALA A 220 -9.59 -5.92 -10.86
CA ALA A 220 -8.54 -6.93 -10.71
C ALA A 220 -7.16 -6.32 -10.34
N LEU A 221 -6.45 -6.98 -9.42
CA LEU A 221 -5.08 -6.59 -9.03
C LEU A 221 -4.01 -7.00 -10.04
N THR A 222 -4.29 -7.99 -10.90
CA THR A 222 -3.38 -8.50 -11.93
C THR A 222 -3.81 -8.04 -13.32
N ARG A 223 -2.86 -8.04 -14.25
CA ARG A 223 -3.09 -7.86 -15.68
C ARG A 223 -2.59 -9.09 -16.43
N TRP A 224 -3.41 -9.61 -17.33
CA TRP A 224 -3.05 -10.65 -18.29
C TRP A 224 -3.26 -10.09 -19.70
N TYR A 225 -2.29 -10.28 -20.58
CA TYR A 225 -2.26 -9.76 -21.96
C TYR A 225 -1.47 -10.70 -22.86
#